data_AF-A0A7V3VWM7-F1
#
_entry.id   AF-A0A7V3VWM7-F1
#
_cell.length_a   1.000
_cell.length_b   1.000
_cell.length_c   1.000
_cell.angle_alpha   90.00
_cell.angle_beta   90.00
_cell.angle_gamma   90.00
#
_symmetry.space_group_name_H-M   'P 1'
#
loop_
_entity.id
_entity.type
_entity.pdbx_description
1 polymer ?
#
loop_
_entity_poly.entity_id
_entity_poly.type
_entity_poly.pdbx_seq_one_letter_code
_entity_poly.pdbx_strand_id
1 'polypeptide(L)'
;MRIFLSGLIVFCLFATTFALNIDALTPEKRSTFASDWLETGKAYYANKKMKKAKNCYLLANRLYPMGQVGEEARTLLKQNFDIRVEYNPDEQFGDYIKRAEKLTEKRYKLNNYLMALEIKQDNDVLHKVALLYLSLEENDKAKEYLQKALDAGFPEEKVNPSLKKLLQE
;
A
#
# COMPACT_ATOMS: atom_id res chain seq x y z
N MET A 1 38.15 -7.43 20.77
CA MET A 1 37.00 -6.70 20.19
C MET A 1 36.19 -7.71 19.38
N ARG A 2 35.05 -8.17 19.95
CA ARG A 2 34.25 -9.27 19.40
C ARG A 2 33.26 -8.70 18.37
N ILE A 3 33.31 -9.25 17.15
CA ILE A 3 32.34 -8.97 16.09
C ILE A 3 31.09 -9.82 16.40
N PHE A 4 29.96 -9.16 16.66
CA PHE A 4 28.66 -9.81 16.71
C PHE A 4 28.19 -10.10 15.28
N LEU A 5 28.42 -11.34 14.83
CA LEU A 5 27.67 -11.97 13.74
C LEU A 5 26.42 -12.59 14.37
N SER A 6 25.30 -11.88 14.37
CA SER A 6 24.01 -12.47 14.76
C SER A 6 22.88 -11.67 14.15
N GLY A 7 22.23 -12.22 13.13
CA GLY A 7 20.94 -11.71 12.69
C GLY A 7 20.52 -11.94 11.24
N LEU A 8 21.30 -12.63 10.39
CA LEU A 8 20.89 -12.93 9.02
C LEU A 8 20.51 -14.41 8.86
N ILE A 9 19.45 -14.84 9.56
CA ILE A 9 18.71 -16.02 9.12
C ILE A 9 17.66 -15.54 8.14
N VAL A 10 18.06 -15.62 6.88
CA VAL A 10 17.24 -15.52 5.68
C VAL A 10 16.19 -16.64 5.73
N PHE A 11 15.08 -16.38 6.42
CA PHE A 11 13.84 -17.09 6.18
C PHE A 11 13.12 -16.35 5.06
N CYS A 12 13.06 -16.98 3.87
CA CYS A 12 11.83 -17.09 3.09
C CYS A 12 12.11 -17.77 1.75
N LEU A 13 11.95 -19.09 1.77
CA LEU A 13 11.44 -19.85 0.63
C LEU A 13 10.10 -19.23 0.20
N PHE A 14 10.08 -18.41 -0.86
CA PHE A 14 8.87 -18.17 -1.64
C PHE A 14 9.20 -18.21 -3.13
N ALA A 15 9.68 -19.38 -3.58
CA ALA A 15 9.58 -19.78 -4.97
C ALA A 15 8.43 -20.78 -5.09
N THR A 16 7.24 -20.29 -5.42
CA THR A 16 6.18 -20.92 -6.23
C THR A 16 4.95 -20.01 -6.18
N THR A 17 4.72 -19.27 -7.27
CA THR A 17 3.41 -18.89 -7.83
C THR A 17 2.18 -18.80 -6.90
N PHE A 18 2.26 -18.18 -5.72
CA PHE A 18 1.08 -17.55 -5.15
C PHE A 18 0.92 -16.22 -5.87
N ALA A 19 -0.13 -16.12 -6.68
CA ALA A 19 -0.60 -14.82 -7.14
C ALA A 19 -0.93 -14.02 -5.88
N LEU A 20 0.02 -13.17 -5.45
CA LEU A 20 -0.15 -12.35 -4.27
C LEU A 20 -1.39 -11.49 -4.51
N ASN A 21 -2.46 -11.75 -3.74
CA ASN A 21 -3.65 -10.93 -3.81
C ASN A 21 -3.33 -9.60 -3.12
N ILE A 22 -2.78 -8.66 -3.89
CA ILE A 22 -2.34 -7.36 -3.39
C ILE A 22 -3.48 -6.59 -2.71
N ASP A 23 -4.72 -6.79 -3.16
CA ASP A 23 -5.92 -6.15 -2.61
C ASP A 23 -6.20 -6.58 -1.15
N ALA A 24 -5.74 -7.76 -0.74
CA ALA A 24 -5.85 -8.24 0.63
C ALA A 24 -4.84 -7.59 1.60
N LEU A 25 -3.80 -6.92 1.08
CA LEU A 25 -2.75 -6.31 1.88
C LEU A 25 -3.09 -4.87 2.24
N THR A 26 -2.93 -4.54 3.52
CA THR A 26 -2.95 -3.16 4.03
C THR A 26 -1.78 -2.36 3.45
N PRO A 27 -1.84 -1.01 3.45
CA PRO A 27 -0.70 -0.19 3.01
C PRO A 27 0.61 -0.51 3.71
N GLU A 28 0.56 -0.67 5.03
CA GLU A 28 1.72 -1.06 5.84
C GLU A 28 2.35 -2.38 5.35
N LYS A 29 1.54 -3.43 5.16
CA LYS A 29 2.04 -4.72 4.67
C LYS A 29 2.61 -4.61 3.25
N ARG A 30 1.99 -3.80 2.38
CA ARG A 30 2.51 -3.55 1.03
C ARG A 30 3.87 -2.85 1.08
N SER A 31 4.03 -1.84 1.94
CA SER A 31 5.29 -1.11 2.14
C SER A 31 6.39 -2.04 2.68
N THR A 32 6.11 -2.81 3.73
CA THR A 32 7.05 -3.78 4.30
C THR A 32 7.48 -4.81 3.26
N PHE A 33 6.54 -5.44 2.56
CA PHE A 33 6.88 -6.42 1.52
C PHE A 33 7.63 -5.78 0.36
N ALA A 34 7.32 -4.54 -0.02
CA ALA A 34 8.09 -3.84 -1.04
C ALA A 34 9.56 -3.68 -0.62
N SER A 35 9.82 -3.32 0.63
CA SER A 35 11.17 -3.22 1.19
C SER A 35 11.88 -4.58 1.18
N ASP A 36 11.22 -5.65 1.63
CA ASP A 36 11.78 -7.01 1.63
C ASP A 36 12.16 -7.48 0.21
N TRP A 37 11.29 -7.19 -0.77
CA TRP A 37 11.55 -7.50 -2.17
C TRP A 37 12.68 -6.65 -2.75
N LEU A 38 12.79 -5.37 -2.38
CA LEU A 38 13.88 -4.52 -2.82
C LEU A 38 15.25 -5.06 -2.33
N GLU A 39 15.35 -5.40 -1.04
CA GLU A 39 16.58 -5.96 -0.46
C GLU A 39 16.91 -7.35 -1.03
N THR A 40 15.89 -8.20 -1.21
CA THR A 40 16.06 -9.49 -1.90
C THR A 40 16.57 -9.30 -3.33
N GLY A 41 16.07 -8.27 -4.03
CA GLY A 41 16.52 -7.90 -5.36
C GLY A 41 17.99 -7.50 -5.40
N LYS A 42 18.43 -6.66 -4.44
CA LYS A 42 19.84 -6.26 -4.26
C LYS A 42 20.73 -7.48 -4.00
N ALA A 43 20.30 -8.40 -3.14
CA ALA A 43 21.03 -9.63 -2.88
C ALA A 43 21.15 -10.51 -4.14
N TYR A 44 20.09 -10.66 -4.93
CA TYR A 44 20.15 -11.38 -6.20
C TYR A 44 21.06 -10.70 -7.23
N TYR A 45 21.06 -9.38 -7.28
CA TYR A 45 21.92 -8.63 -8.18
C TYR A 45 23.39 -8.83 -7.85
N ALA A 46 23.77 -8.69 -6.57
CA ALA A 46 25.12 -8.96 -6.08
C ALA A 46 25.61 -10.39 -6.41
N ASN A 47 24.69 -11.37 -6.42
CA ASN A 47 24.97 -12.76 -6.79
C ASN A 47 24.82 -13.06 -8.29
N LYS A 48 24.81 -12.04 -9.14
CA LYS A 48 24.68 -12.12 -10.61
C LYS A 48 23.43 -12.88 -11.08
N LYS A 49 22.39 -12.99 -10.24
CA LYS A 49 21.10 -13.61 -10.58
C LYS A 49 20.16 -12.58 -11.20
N MET A 50 20.57 -12.02 -12.34
CA MET A 50 19.96 -10.83 -12.95
C MET A 50 18.44 -10.92 -13.17
N LYS A 51 17.94 -12.06 -13.69
CA LYS A 51 16.49 -12.26 -13.89
C LYS A 51 15.71 -12.19 -12.59
N LYS A 52 16.25 -12.75 -11.50
CA LYS A 52 15.58 -12.73 -10.19
C LYS A 52 15.60 -11.33 -9.59
N ALA A 53 16.75 -10.64 -9.65
CA ALA A 53 16.89 -9.26 -9.20
C ALA A 53 15.86 -8.34 -9.85
N LYS A 54 15.79 -8.37 -11.20
CA LYS A 54 14.81 -7.61 -11.98
C LYS A 54 13.37 -7.83 -11.50
N ASN A 55 12.98 -9.10 -11.34
CA ASN A 55 11.62 -9.43 -10.92
C ASN A 55 11.30 -8.92 -9.51
N CYS A 56 12.29 -8.94 -8.61
CA CYS A 56 12.12 -8.41 -7.26
C CYS A 56 11.92 -6.88 -7.28
N TYR A 57 12.70 -6.14 -8.08
CA TYR A 57 12.51 -4.68 -8.21
C TYR A 57 11.16 -4.31 -8.84
N LEU A 58 10.72 -5.06 -9.86
CA LEU A 58 9.38 -4.89 -10.42
C LEU A 58 8.27 -5.14 -9.39
N LEU A 59 8.43 -6.17 -8.55
CA LEU A 59 7.45 -6.49 -7.52
C LEU A 59 7.47 -5.47 -6.38
N ALA A 60 8.63 -5.00 -5.95
CA ALA A 60 8.76 -3.94 -4.96
C ALA A 60 8.02 -2.67 -5.41
N ASN A 61 8.28 -2.20 -6.63
CA ASN A 61 7.58 -1.04 -7.18
C ASN A 61 6.07 -1.30 -7.36
N ARG A 62 5.66 -2.51 -7.75
CA ARG A 62 4.22 -2.85 -7.88
C ARG A 62 3.50 -2.85 -6.52
N LEU A 63 4.16 -3.32 -5.47
CA LEU A 63 3.57 -3.39 -4.13
C LEU A 63 3.39 -2.00 -3.54
N TYR A 64 4.42 -1.17 -3.66
CA TYR A 64 4.45 0.17 -3.09
C TYR A 64 5.21 1.12 -4.03
N PRO A 65 4.52 1.71 -5.03
CA PRO A 65 5.18 2.55 -6.04
C PRO A 65 5.56 3.94 -5.51
N MET A 66 4.98 4.39 -4.40
CA MET A 66 5.34 5.66 -3.76
C MET A 66 6.52 5.53 -2.80
N GLY A 67 7.04 6.69 -2.36
CA GLY A 67 8.11 6.77 -1.37
C GLY A 67 9.47 6.23 -1.85
N GLN A 68 10.40 6.15 -0.90
CA GLN A 68 11.81 5.82 -1.16
C GLN A 68 11.98 4.43 -1.79
N VAL A 69 11.26 3.42 -1.29
CA VAL A 69 11.36 2.03 -1.79
C VAL A 69 10.97 1.94 -3.26
N GLY A 70 9.86 2.56 -3.66
CA GLY A 70 9.41 2.59 -5.05
C GLY A 70 10.39 3.35 -5.95
N GLU A 71 10.88 4.50 -5.50
CA GLU A 71 11.87 5.31 -6.24
C GLU A 71 13.19 4.56 -6.45
N GLU A 72 13.70 3.91 -5.41
CA GLU A 72 14.92 3.13 -5.50
C GLU A 72 14.75 1.93 -6.44
N ALA A 73 13.62 1.21 -6.34
CA ALA A 73 13.31 0.11 -7.24
C ALA A 73 13.29 0.56 -8.72
N ARG A 74 12.66 1.70 -9.02
CA ARG A 74 12.67 2.28 -10.38
C ARG A 74 14.07 2.68 -10.83
N THR A 75 14.86 3.27 -9.95
CA THR A 75 16.24 3.68 -10.23
C THR A 75 17.10 2.47 -10.59
N LEU A 76 17.02 1.40 -9.80
CA LEU A 76 17.75 0.15 -10.05
C LEU A 76 17.27 -0.56 -11.32
N LEU A 77 15.97 -0.50 -11.63
CA LEU A 77 15.42 -1.01 -12.89
C LEU A 77 15.99 -0.27 -14.10
N LYS A 78 16.04 1.06 -14.04
CA LYS A 78 16.58 1.89 -15.12
C LYS A 78 18.08 1.66 -15.29
N GLN A 79 18.85 1.73 -14.21
CA GLN A 79 20.32 1.67 -14.27
C GLN A 79 20.83 0.29 -14.69
N ASN A 80 20.23 -0.80 -14.18
CA ASN A 80 20.79 -2.13 -14.34
C ASN A 80 20.11 -2.98 -15.42
N PHE A 81 18.91 -2.57 -15.89
CA PHE A 81 18.12 -3.35 -16.84
C PHE A 81 17.53 -2.53 -17.99
N ASP A 82 17.80 -1.22 -18.07
CA ASP A 82 17.20 -0.28 -19.03
C ASP A 82 15.66 -0.34 -19.04
N ILE A 83 15.06 -0.60 -17.87
CA ILE A 83 13.61 -0.64 -17.70
C ILE A 83 13.16 0.65 -17.04
N ARG A 84 12.34 1.42 -17.77
CA ARG A 84 11.71 2.63 -17.26
C ARG A 84 10.29 2.30 -16.82
N VAL A 85 10.06 2.47 -15.52
CA VAL A 85 8.72 2.48 -14.93
C VAL A 85 8.51 3.89 -14.42
N GLU A 86 7.37 4.49 -14.74
CA GLU A 86 7.03 5.83 -14.28
C GLU A 86 6.07 5.74 -13.10
N TYR A 87 6.14 6.71 -12.21
CA TYR A 87 5.19 6.87 -11.11
C TYR A 87 4.57 8.26 -11.23
N ASN A 88 3.27 8.28 -11.52
CA ASN A 88 2.47 9.48 -11.50
C ASN A 88 1.51 9.40 -10.29
N PRO A 89 1.63 10.29 -9.29
CA PRO A 89 0.81 10.21 -8.09
C PRO A 89 -0.69 10.37 -8.37
N ASP A 90 -1.08 11.26 -9.29
CA ASP A 90 -2.50 11.50 -9.59
C ASP A 90 -3.13 10.31 -10.33
N GLU A 91 -2.40 9.71 -11.27
CA GLU A 91 -2.83 8.49 -11.96
C GLU A 91 -2.94 7.32 -10.97
N GLN A 92 -1.92 7.13 -10.13
CA GLN A 92 -1.89 6.04 -9.16
C GLN A 92 -2.98 6.18 -8.10
N PHE A 93 -3.27 7.41 -7.65
CA PHE A 93 -4.42 7.72 -6.79
C PHE A 93 -5.72 7.28 -7.46
N GLY A 94 -5.96 7.75 -8.70
CA GLY A 94 -7.15 7.41 -9.47
C GLY A 94 -7.33 5.90 -9.70
N ASP A 95 -6.23 5.19 -9.94
CA ASP A 95 -6.23 3.74 -10.11
C ASP A 95 -6.63 2.98 -8.85
N TYR A 96 -6.17 3.40 -7.67
CA TYR A 96 -6.59 2.79 -6.41
C TYR A 96 -8.07 3.00 -6.13
N ILE A 97 -8.59 4.21 -6.39
CA ILE A 97 -10.03 4.49 -6.29
C ILE A 97 -10.82 3.61 -7.25
N LYS A 98 -10.46 3.61 -8.53
CA LYS A 98 -11.11 2.80 -9.57
C LYS A 98 -11.06 1.31 -9.26
N ARG A 99 -9.97 0.82 -8.66
CA ARG A 99 -9.84 -0.58 -8.22
C ARG A 99 -10.76 -0.86 -7.03
N ALA A 100 -10.79 0.01 -6.02
CA ALA A 100 -11.67 -0.13 -4.85
C ALA A 100 -13.15 -0.23 -5.26
N GLU A 101 -13.60 0.63 -6.18
CA GLU A 101 -15.01 0.64 -6.62
C GLU A 101 -15.44 -0.65 -7.35
N LYS A 102 -14.49 -1.37 -7.96
CA LYS A 102 -14.76 -2.63 -8.67
C LYS A 102 -14.73 -3.87 -7.77
N LEU A 103 -14.15 -3.78 -6.59
CA LEU A 103 -14.04 -4.90 -5.67
C LEU A 103 -15.40 -5.18 -5.01
N THR A 104 -15.60 -6.36 -4.45
CA THR A 104 -16.80 -6.71 -3.68
C THR A 104 -16.48 -6.79 -2.20
N GLU A 105 -15.38 -7.47 -1.87
CA GLU A 105 -14.88 -7.65 -0.50
C GLU A 105 -14.56 -6.32 0.18
N LYS A 106 -15.29 -6.02 1.27
CA LYS A 106 -15.19 -4.75 2.01
C LYS A 106 -13.75 -4.44 2.44
N ARG A 107 -13.03 -5.43 2.96
CA ARG A 107 -11.63 -5.26 3.39
C ARG A 107 -10.71 -4.91 2.21
N TYR A 108 -10.96 -5.47 1.04
CA TYR A 108 -10.14 -5.21 -0.15
C TYR A 108 -10.41 -3.81 -0.72
N LYS A 109 -11.68 -3.36 -0.67
CA LYS A 109 -12.03 -1.97 -0.96
C LYS A 109 -11.29 -1.01 -0.03
N LEU A 110 -11.40 -1.28 1.28
CA LEU A 110 -10.77 -0.48 2.33
C LEU A 110 -9.28 -0.34 2.10
N ASN A 111 -8.57 -1.46 1.89
CA ASN A 111 -7.12 -1.43 1.65
C ASN A 111 -6.73 -0.58 0.43
N ASN A 112 -7.52 -0.61 -0.65
CA ASN A 112 -7.24 0.22 -1.83
C ASN A 112 -7.53 1.71 -1.58
N TYR A 113 -8.60 2.05 -0.87
CA TYR A 113 -8.82 3.45 -0.48
C TYR A 113 -7.73 3.97 0.45
N LEU A 114 -7.26 3.17 1.39
CA LEU A 114 -6.15 3.54 2.26
C LEU A 114 -4.87 3.76 1.44
N MET A 115 -4.60 2.94 0.42
CA MET A 115 -3.49 3.17 -0.50
C MET A 115 -3.62 4.47 -1.29
N ALA A 116 -4.83 4.88 -1.67
CA ALA A 116 -5.06 6.19 -2.28
C ALA A 116 -4.74 7.32 -1.30
N LEU A 117 -5.16 7.18 -0.04
CA LEU A 117 -4.94 8.19 1.01
C LEU A 117 -3.46 8.36 1.40
N GLU A 118 -2.63 7.32 1.25
CA GLU A 118 -1.16 7.44 1.37
C GLU A 118 -0.54 8.36 0.32
N ILE A 119 -1.19 8.50 -0.84
CA ILE A 119 -0.73 9.40 -1.92
C ILE A 119 -1.27 10.81 -1.68
N LYS A 120 -2.58 10.91 -1.43
CA LYS A 120 -3.27 12.19 -1.29
C LYS A 120 -4.46 12.06 -0.34
N GLN A 121 -4.50 12.91 0.68
CA GLN A 121 -5.67 13.07 1.53
C GLN A 121 -6.81 13.69 0.73
N ASP A 122 -7.97 13.03 0.75
CA ASP A 122 -9.15 13.42 -0.01
C ASP A 122 -10.40 13.19 0.86
N ASN A 123 -11.24 14.21 1.00
CA ASN A 123 -12.33 14.22 1.99
C ASN A 123 -13.44 13.20 1.65
N ASP A 124 -13.76 13.02 0.37
CA ASP A 124 -14.71 12.03 -0.11
C ASP A 124 -14.18 10.61 0.14
N VAL A 125 -12.89 10.38 -0.14
CA VAL A 125 -12.25 9.07 0.13
C VAL A 125 -12.17 8.79 1.63
N LEU A 126 -11.82 9.77 2.46
CA LEU A 126 -11.83 9.63 3.92
C LEU A 126 -13.21 9.23 4.45
N HIS A 127 -14.27 9.88 3.95
CA HIS A 127 -15.65 9.51 4.32
C HIS A 127 -16.02 8.09 3.85
N LYS A 128 -15.61 7.67 2.64
CA LYS A 128 -15.81 6.28 2.17
C LYS A 128 -15.08 5.26 3.04
N VAL A 129 -13.88 5.60 3.52
CA VAL A 129 -13.12 4.76 4.46
C VAL A 129 -13.86 4.65 5.79
N ALA A 130 -14.38 5.75 6.34
CA ALA A 130 -15.17 5.74 7.56
C ALA A 130 -16.41 4.82 7.45
N LEU A 131 -17.14 4.89 6.33
CA LEU A 131 -18.27 4.00 6.05
C LEU A 131 -17.87 2.52 5.99
N LEU A 132 -16.71 2.21 5.39
CA LEU A 132 -16.22 0.85 5.31
C LEU A 132 -15.85 0.30 6.69
N TYR A 133 -15.15 1.08 7.52
CA TYR A 133 -14.87 0.71 8.90
C TYR A 133 -16.14 0.47 9.70
N LEU A 134 -17.15 1.35 9.59
CA LEU A 134 -18.46 1.14 10.23
C LEU A 134 -19.10 -0.17 9.75
N SER A 135 -19.05 -0.45 8.44
CA SER A 135 -19.62 -1.67 7.86
C SER A 135 -18.88 -2.96 8.23
N LEU A 136 -17.69 -2.82 8.81
CA LEU A 136 -16.84 -3.89 9.34
C LEU A 136 -16.88 -3.94 10.87
N GLU A 137 -17.78 -3.16 11.50
CA GLU A 137 -17.96 -3.06 12.96
C GLU A 137 -16.72 -2.52 13.71
N GLU A 138 -15.85 -1.78 13.00
CA GLU A 138 -14.66 -1.12 13.55
C GLU A 138 -14.96 0.34 13.90
N ASN A 139 -15.81 0.55 14.90
CA ASN A 139 -16.38 1.87 15.23
C ASN A 139 -15.33 2.93 15.58
N ASP A 140 -14.28 2.57 16.33
CA ASP A 140 -13.21 3.51 16.69
C ASP A 140 -12.51 4.08 15.44
N LYS A 141 -12.23 3.21 14.46
CA LYS A 141 -11.65 3.61 13.18
C LYS A 141 -12.65 4.37 12.32
N ALA A 142 -13.93 3.99 12.34
CA ALA A 142 -14.96 4.75 11.64
C ALA A 142 -15.04 6.19 12.16
N LYS A 143 -15.01 6.38 13.48
CA LYS A 143 -14.99 7.71 14.13
C LYS A 143 -13.73 8.50 13.76
N GLU A 144 -12.56 7.87 13.85
CA GLU A 144 -11.28 8.48 13.47
C GLU A 144 -11.30 9.02 12.03
N TYR A 145 -11.72 8.20 11.07
CA TYR A 145 -11.72 8.58 9.65
C TYR A 145 -12.83 9.56 9.29
N LEU A 146 -13.98 9.51 9.98
CA LEU A 146 -15.01 10.52 9.84
C LEU A 146 -14.51 11.88 10.30
N GLN A 147 -13.84 11.97 11.45
CA GLN A 147 -13.26 13.22 11.93
C GLN A 147 -12.26 13.78 10.92
N LYS A 148 -11.36 12.94 10.39
CA LYS A 148 -10.43 13.35 9.33
C LYS A 148 -11.15 13.88 8.08
N ALA A 149 -12.26 13.25 7.68
CA ALA A 149 -13.06 13.70 6.54
C ALA A 149 -13.63 15.11 6.80
N LEU A 150 -14.23 15.32 7.98
CA LEU A 150 -14.79 16.61 8.39
C LEU A 150 -13.72 17.71 8.48
N ASP A 151 -12.56 17.40 9.09
CA ASP A 151 -11.43 18.32 9.18
C ASP A 151 -10.89 18.69 7.78
N ALA A 152 -11.00 17.78 6.81
CA ALA A 152 -10.67 18.00 5.41
C ALA A 152 -11.82 18.66 4.60
N GLY A 153 -12.87 19.14 5.27
CA GLY A 153 -13.98 19.88 4.66
C GLY A 153 -15.05 19.00 4.02
N PHE A 154 -15.19 17.73 4.42
CA PHE A 154 -16.35 16.93 4.01
C PHE A 154 -17.64 17.55 4.59
N PRO A 155 -18.68 17.78 3.77
CA PRO A 155 -19.90 18.44 4.22
C PRO A 155 -20.67 17.62 5.26
N GLU A 156 -20.87 18.18 6.46
CA GLU A 156 -21.57 17.54 7.57
C GLU A 156 -22.97 17.06 7.20
N GLU A 157 -23.68 17.78 6.33
CA GLU A 157 -25.02 17.43 5.86
C GLU A 157 -25.04 16.15 5.02
N LYS A 158 -23.90 15.75 4.42
CA LYS A 158 -23.76 14.51 3.65
C LYS A 158 -23.28 13.32 4.48
N VAL A 159 -22.89 13.53 5.74
CA VAL A 159 -22.44 12.44 6.61
C VAL A 159 -23.58 11.47 6.88
N ASN A 160 -23.29 10.17 6.73
CA ASN A 160 -24.25 9.12 6.98
C ASN A 160 -24.80 9.17 8.43
N PRO A 161 -26.12 9.05 8.66
CA PRO A 161 -26.70 9.14 10.01
C PRO A 161 -26.10 8.17 11.03
N SER A 162 -25.75 6.95 10.62
CA SER A 162 -25.12 5.96 11.51
C SER A 162 -23.71 6.39 11.92
N LEU A 163 -22.96 7.03 11.02
CA LEU A 163 -21.67 7.63 11.34
C LEU A 163 -21.81 8.83 12.28
N LYS A 164 -22.83 9.68 12.11
CA LYS A 164 -23.10 10.81 13.02
C LYS A 164 -23.34 10.37 14.46
N LYS A 165 -24.03 9.23 14.66
CA LYS A 165 -24.27 8.68 16.00
C LYS A 165 -22.98 8.33 16.73
N LEU A 166 -21.97 7.81 16.03
CA LEU A 166 -20.66 7.49 16.63
C LEU A 166 -19.90 8.71 17.17
N LEU A 167 -20.20 9.92 16.69
CA LEU A 167 -19.58 11.15 17.23
C LEU A 167 -20.19 11.59 18.56
N GLN A 168 -21.39 11.11 18.88
CA GLN A 168 -22.14 11.49 20.08
C GLN A 168 -21.91 10.52 21.26
N GLU A 169 -21.31 9.37 20.98
CA GLU A 169 -20.85 8.33 21.92
C GLU A 169 -19.38 8.59 22.34
#